data_AF-A0AB35L3E7-F1
#
_entry.id   AF-A0AB35L3E7-F1
#
_cell.length_a   1.000
_cell.length_b   1.000
_cell.length_c   1.000
_cell.angle_alpha   90.00
_cell.angle_beta   90.00
_cell.angle_gamma   90.00
#
_symmetry.space_group_name_H-M   'P 1'
#
loop_
_entity.id
_entity.type
_entity.pdbx_description
1 polymer ?
#
loop_
_entity_poly.entity_id
_entity_poly.type
_entity_poly.pdbx_seq_one_letter_code
_entity_poly.pdbx_strand_id
1 'polypeptide(L)'
;ATLGELARQRLARVLAAQDKADDALKLLDAKVEEAFLASREELKGDLLVQLGRSDDAHAAYQKAKDALAEDAAVGGLQMKLDDLAKEDA
;
A
#
# COMPACT_ATOMS: atom_id res chain seq x y z
N ALA A 1 -11.93 -14.94 1.28
CA ALA A 1 -11.14 -15.98 1.99
C ALA A 1 -9.84 -15.37 2.50
N THR A 2 -9.81 -15.11 3.81
CA THR A 2 -8.75 -14.43 4.58
C THR A 2 -7.33 -14.90 4.25
N LEU A 3 -7.11 -16.22 4.11
CA LEU A 3 -5.79 -16.78 3.80
C LEU A 3 -5.29 -16.41 2.40
N GLY A 4 -6.18 -16.39 1.41
CA GLY A 4 -5.81 -16.05 0.03
C GLY A 4 -5.37 -14.60 -0.11
N GLU A 5 -5.96 -13.72 0.68
CA GLU A 5 -5.58 -12.31 0.70
C GLU A 5 -4.22 -12.07 1.34
N LEU A 6 -4.01 -12.65 2.52
CA LEU A 6 -2.72 -12.60 3.20
C LEU A 6 -1.59 -13.17 2.33
N ALA A 7 -1.84 -14.29 1.65
CA ALA A 7 -0.89 -14.90 0.73
C ALA A 7 -0.56 -13.97 -0.45
N ARG A 8 -1.55 -13.30 -1.05
CA ARG A 8 -1.32 -12.33 -2.14
C ARG A 8 -0.46 -11.16 -1.70
N GLN A 9 -0.74 -10.55 -0.55
CA GLN A 9 0.08 -9.43 -0.07
C GLN A 9 1.52 -9.85 0.24
N ARG A 10 1.72 -11.06 0.77
CA ARG A 10 3.07 -11.61 0.99
C ARG A 10 3.80 -11.84 -0.33
N LEU A 11 3.13 -12.39 -1.32
CA LEU A 11 3.69 -12.58 -2.66
C LEU A 11 4.03 -11.23 -3.33
N ALA A 12 3.18 -10.22 -3.19
CA ALA A 12 3.47 -8.87 -3.69
C ALA A 12 4.75 -8.28 -3.08
N ARG A 13 4.97 -8.42 -1.76
CA ARG A 13 6.23 -8.00 -1.12
C ARG A 13 7.44 -8.77 -1.64
N VAL A 14 7.30 -10.07 -1.91
CA VAL A 14 8.37 -10.89 -2.49
C VAL A 14 8.70 -10.46 -3.93
N LEU A 15 7.68 -10.11 -4.73
CA LEU A 15 7.88 -9.58 -6.07
C LEU A 15 8.58 -8.21 -6.04
N ALA A 16 8.18 -7.33 -5.11
CA ALA A 16 8.82 -6.03 -4.89
C ALA A 16 10.32 -6.17 -4.59
N ALA A 17 10.67 -7.10 -3.70
CA ALA A 17 12.06 -7.41 -3.34
C ALA A 17 12.87 -8.05 -4.49
N GLN A 18 12.22 -8.49 -5.56
CA GLN A 18 12.84 -8.95 -6.81
C GLN A 18 12.82 -7.87 -7.90
N ASP A 19 12.60 -6.61 -7.54
CA ASP A 19 12.45 -5.47 -8.47
C ASP A 19 11.28 -5.61 -9.46
N LYS A 20 10.25 -6.40 -9.09
CA LYS A 20 9.03 -6.63 -9.88
C LYS A 20 7.82 -5.91 -9.29
N ALA A 21 7.98 -4.63 -8.94
CA ALA A 21 6.94 -3.85 -8.29
C ALA A 21 5.68 -3.67 -9.17
N ASP A 22 5.81 -3.51 -10.50
CA ASP A 22 4.64 -3.46 -11.39
C ASP A 22 3.84 -4.78 -11.40
N ASP A 23 4.51 -5.93 -11.33
CA ASP A 23 3.81 -7.22 -11.24
C ASP A 23 3.16 -7.43 -9.87
N ALA A 24 3.80 -6.92 -8.81
CA ALA A 24 3.22 -6.87 -7.47
C ALA A 24 1.94 -6.02 -7.46
N LEU A 25 1.92 -4.87 -8.14
CA LEU A 25 0.73 -4.01 -8.26
C LEU A 25 -0.42 -4.73 -8.97
N LYS A 26 -0.14 -5.41 -10.10
CA LYS A 26 -1.15 -6.22 -10.81
C LYS A 26 -1.75 -7.31 -9.92
N LEU A 27 -0.94 -7.95 -9.08
CA LEU A 27 -1.41 -8.98 -8.14
C LEU A 27 -2.40 -8.42 -7.10
N LEU A 28 -2.27 -7.13 -6.75
CA LEU A 28 -3.12 -6.44 -5.77
C LEU A 28 -4.36 -5.80 -6.40
N ASP A 29 -4.51 -5.81 -7.73
CA ASP A 29 -5.66 -5.28 -8.47
C ASP A 29 -6.89 -6.22 -8.45
N ALA A 30 -7.11 -6.86 -7.31
CA ALA A 30 -8.27 -7.68 -7.06
C ALA A 30 -9.17 -7.00 -6.03
N LYS A 31 -10.47 -7.29 -6.08
CA LYS A 31 -11.38 -6.93 -4.99
C LYS A 31 -10.87 -7.51 -3.68
N VAL A 32 -10.98 -6.71 -2.62
CA VAL A 32 -10.52 -7.05 -1.28
C VAL A 32 -11.67 -6.86 -0.30
N GLU A 33 -11.70 -7.69 0.74
CA GLU A 33 -12.61 -7.47 1.88
C GLU A 33 -12.15 -6.23 2.65
N GLU A 34 -13.10 -5.43 3.17
CA GLU A 34 -12.86 -4.18 3.92
C GLU A 34 -11.76 -4.32 4.98
N ALA A 35 -11.76 -5.45 5.71
CA ALA A 35 -10.79 -5.75 6.77
C ALA A 35 -9.31 -5.76 6.31
N PHE A 36 -9.05 -5.88 5.01
CA PHE A 36 -7.70 -5.86 4.44
C PHE A 36 -7.40 -4.60 3.64
N LEU A 37 -8.38 -3.72 3.43
CA LEU A 37 -8.26 -2.57 2.54
C LEU A 37 -7.08 -1.67 2.95
N ALA A 38 -7.00 -1.30 4.23
CA ALA A 38 -5.90 -0.49 4.75
C ALA A 38 -4.52 -1.11 4.44
N SER A 39 -4.31 -2.37 4.84
CA SER A 39 -3.04 -3.08 4.60
C SER A 39 -2.69 -3.25 3.12
N ARG A 40 -3.71 -3.39 2.25
CA ARG A 40 -3.52 -3.54 0.81
C ARG A 40 -3.12 -2.23 0.16
N GLU A 41 -3.78 -1.14 0.53
CA GLU A 41 -3.50 0.19 -0.03
C GLU A 41 -2.18 0.74 0.51
N GLU A 42 -1.81 0.45 1.76
CA GLU A 42 -0.46 0.75 2.27
C GLU A 42 0.62 0.05 1.45
N LEU A 43 0.46 -1.26 1.19
CA LEU A 43 1.42 -2.00 0.37
C LEU A 43 1.47 -1.47 -1.07
N LYS A 44 0.34 -1.06 -1.66
CA LYS A 44 0.34 -0.41 -2.98
C LYS A 44 1.15 0.89 -2.95
N GLY A 45 0.98 1.71 -1.93
CA GLY A 45 1.78 2.93 -1.76
C GLY A 45 3.27 2.61 -1.72
N ASP A 46 3.69 1.62 -0.92
CA ASP A 46 5.11 1.22 -0.82
C ASP A 46 5.70 0.82 -2.19
N LEU A 47 4.92 0.06 -2.98
CA LEU A 47 5.31 -0.35 -4.33
C LEU A 47 5.40 0.84 -5.30
N LEU A 48 4.50 1.80 -5.17
CA LEU A 48 4.47 3.00 -6.02
C LEU A 48 5.63 3.94 -5.70
N VAL A 49 6.01 4.06 -4.42
CA VAL A 49 7.25 4.75 -4.00
C VAL A 49 8.47 4.10 -4.66
N GLN A 50 8.57 2.76 -4.60
CA GLN A 50 9.68 2.03 -5.24
C GLN A 50 9.77 2.30 -6.75
N LEU A 51 8.64 2.56 -7.41
CA LEU A 51 8.54 2.89 -8.84
C LEU A 51 8.71 4.38 -9.15
N GLY A 52 8.88 5.24 -8.14
CA GLY A 52 8.94 6.69 -8.31
C GLY A 52 7.62 7.34 -8.73
N ARG A 53 6.48 6.70 -8.44
CA ARG A 53 5.13 7.20 -8.74
C ARG A 53 4.53 7.85 -7.49
N SER A 54 5.08 8.99 -7.08
CA SER A 54 4.76 9.66 -5.80
C SER A 54 3.29 10.06 -5.66
N ASP A 55 2.68 10.65 -6.69
CA ASP A 55 1.25 11.03 -6.67
C ASP A 55 0.33 9.82 -6.41
N ASP A 56 0.57 8.73 -7.13
CA ASP A 56 -0.19 7.48 -6.99
C ASP A 56 0.06 6.87 -5.59
N ALA A 57 1.29 6.93 -5.10
CA ALA A 57 1.66 6.45 -3.77
C ALA A 57 0.92 7.22 -2.67
N HIS A 58 0.87 8.55 -2.79
CA HIS A 58 0.15 9.42 -1.86
C HIS A 58 -1.35 9.06 -1.84
N ALA A 59 -1.97 8.89 -3.01
CA ALA A 59 -3.37 8.48 -3.11
C ALA A 59 -3.62 7.12 -2.44
N ALA A 60 -2.73 6.15 -2.61
CA ALA A 60 -2.82 4.84 -1.98
C ALA A 60 -2.69 4.92 -0.46
N TYR A 61 -1.72 5.67 0.07
CA TYR A 61 -1.58 5.86 1.52
C TYR A 61 -2.75 6.61 2.15
N GLN A 62 -3.31 7.60 1.47
CA GLN A 62 -4.49 8.31 1.96
C GLN A 62 -5.68 7.34 2.07
N LYS A 63 -5.91 6.53 1.03
CA LYS A 63 -6.94 5.50 1.06
C LYS A 63 -6.70 4.45 2.14
N ALA A 64 -5.44 4.10 2.40
CA ALA A 64 -5.07 3.19 3.49
C ALA A 64 -5.45 3.79 4.85
N LYS A 65 -5.15 5.07 5.06
CA LYS A 65 -5.49 5.82 6.28
C LYS A 65 -7.00 5.93 6.48
N ASP A 66 -7.75 6.22 5.42
CA ASP A 66 -9.21 6.34 5.47
C ASP A 66 -9.90 4.99 5.77
N ALA A 67 -9.25 3.88 5.46
CA ALA A 67 -9.74 2.53 5.71
C ALA A 67 -9.35 1.97 7.09
N LEU A 68 -8.55 2.69 7.88
CA LEU A 68 -8.20 2.29 9.24
C LEU A 68 -9.38 2.52 10.20
N ALA A 69 -9.48 1.65 11.22
CA ALA A 69 -10.37 1.91 12.35
C ALA A 69 -9.89 3.16 13.13
N GLU A 70 -10.81 3.89 13.76
CA GLU A 70 -10.49 5.14 14.46
C GLU A 70 -9.48 4.98 15.61
N ASP A 71 -9.35 3.79 16.19
CA ASP A 71 -8.40 3.46 17.25
C ASP A 71 -7.09 2.83 16.74
N ALA A 72 -6.95 2.66 15.42
CA ALA A 72 -5.75 2.09 14.83
C ALA A 72 -4.57 3.07 14.89
N ALA A 73 -3.36 2.53 15.01
CA ALA A 73 -2.15 3.34 14.99
C ALA A 73 -1.87 3.90 13.58
N VAL A 74 -2.28 5.14 13.33
CA VAL A 74 -2.09 5.84 12.03
C VAL A 74 -0.68 6.39 11.82
N GLY A 75 0.17 6.41 12.85
CA GLY A 75 1.44 7.14 12.85
C GLY A 75 2.38 6.77 11.71
N GLY A 76 2.48 5.47 11.37
CA GLY A 76 3.33 5.01 10.26
C GLY A 76 2.83 5.51 8.89
N LEU A 77 1.52 5.49 8.65
CA LEU A 77 0.93 6.01 7.42
C LEU A 77 1.06 7.53 7.30
N GLN A 78 0.91 8.26 8.41
CA GLN A 78 1.11 9.70 8.41
C GLN A 78 2.55 10.07 8.05
N MET A 79 3.55 9.35 8.59
CA MET A 79 4.95 9.58 8.22
C MET A 79 5.19 9.36 6.71
N LYS A 80 4.65 8.28 6.15
CA LYS A 80 4.75 8.00 4.71
C LYS A 80 4.15 9.11 3.84
N LEU A 81 2.99 9.64 4.25
CA LEU A 81 2.34 10.78 3.58
C LEU A 81 3.18 12.06 3.69
N ASP A 82 3.69 12.37 4.89
CA ASP A 82 4.50 13.56 5.15
C ASP A 82 5.83 13.53 4.39
N ASP A 83 6.42 12.35 4.19
CA ASP A 83 7.66 12.20 3.45
C ASP A 83 7.46 12.43 1.95
N LEU A 84 6.37 11.91 1.37
CA LEU A 84 6.01 12.22 -0.02
C LEU A 84 5.75 13.71 -0.25
N ALA A 85 5.02 14.36 0.68
CA ALA A 85 4.74 15.79 0.58
C ALA A 85 6.00 16.69 0.61
N LYS A 86 7.11 16.20 1.19
CA LYS A 86 8.40 16.92 1.18
C LYS A 86 9.20 16.67 -0.10
N GLU A 87 9.04 15.52 -0.74
CA GLU A 87 9.73 15.19 -1.99
C GLU A 87 9.18 15.99 -3.18
N ASP A 88 7.90 16.40 -3.11
CA ASP A 88 7.24 17.20 -4.14
C ASP A 88 7.48 18.73 -4.03
N ALA A 89 8.11 19.20 -2.93
CA ALA A 89 8.29 20.62 -2.60
C ALA A 89 9.69 21.17 -2.92
#